data_AF-A0A1S3QLV8-F1
#
_entry.id   AF-A0A1S3QLV8-F1
#
_cell.length_a   1.000
_cell.length_b   1.000
_cell.length_c   1.000
_cell.angle_alpha   90.00
_cell.angle_beta   90.00
_cell.angle_gamma   90.00
#
_symmetry.space_group_name_H-M   'P 1'
#
loop_
_entity.id
_entity.type
_entity.pdbx_description
1 polymer ?
#
loop_
_entity_poly.entity_id
_entity_poly.type
_entity_poly.pdbx_seq_one_letter_code
_entity_poly.pdbx_strand_id
1 'polypeptide(L)'
;MLIISPSLSSSLHSFLPSSLALPGIASFQCLAAPVMWNPRGPDLSNCTSPWVNQVAQKIKSGENAANIAGELVNHTRGRIHAGDVSSSVRLMEQLLDILDAQLQALRVL
;
A
#
# COMPACT_ATOMS: atom_id res chain seq x y z
N MET A 1 -19.05 11.80 7.12
CA MET A 1 -18.55 10.42 7.04
C MET A 1 -19.75 9.50 7.14
N LEU A 2 -20.17 8.85 6.05
CA LEU A 2 -21.32 7.94 6.06
C LEU A 2 -20.89 6.66 6.78
N ILE A 3 -21.19 6.55 8.07
CA ILE A 3 -21.07 5.28 8.78
C ILE A 3 -22.38 4.54 8.51
N ILE A 4 -22.34 3.56 7.61
CA ILE A 4 -23.48 2.67 7.38
C ILE A 4 -23.80 1.96 8.70
N SER A 5 -25.08 1.84 9.06
CA SER A 5 -25.48 1.15 10.27
C SER A 5 -25.10 -0.35 10.18
N PRO A 6 -24.47 -0.96 11.21
CA PRO A 6 -24.13 -2.39 11.18
C PRO A 6 -25.38 -3.29 11.08
N SER A 7 -26.57 -2.75 11.38
CA SER A 7 -27.87 -3.41 11.21
C SER A 7 -28.31 -3.60 9.75
N LEU A 8 -27.71 -2.92 8.77
CA LEU A 8 -28.15 -2.99 7.37
C LEU A 8 -27.46 -4.10 6.56
N SER A 9 -26.41 -4.73 7.11
CA SER A 9 -25.80 -5.90 6.47
C SER A 9 -24.91 -6.71 7.42
N SER A 10 -25.38 -7.90 7.74
CA SER A 10 -24.63 -8.93 8.47
C SER A 10 -23.52 -9.58 7.64
N SER A 11 -23.29 -9.17 6.38
CA SER A 11 -22.35 -9.82 5.45
C SER A 11 -21.57 -8.88 4.52
N LEU A 12 -21.70 -7.55 4.63
CA LEU A 12 -21.04 -6.61 3.71
C LEU A 12 -19.79 -5.99 4.34
N HIS A 13 -18.65 -6.17 3.68
CA HIS A 13 -17.57 -5.19 3.75
C HIS A 13 -18.14 -3.84 3.30
N SER A 14 -18.15 -2.83 4.16
CA SER A 14 -18.46 -1.47 3.71
C SER A 14 -17.20 -0.89 3.07
N PHE A 15 -17.23 -0.75 1.75
CA PHE A 15 -16.17 -0.08 1.00
C PHE A 15 -16.40 1.42 1.03
N LEU A 16 -15.49 2.15 1.67
CA LEU A 16 -15.53 3.61 1.76
C LEU A 16 -14.32 4.19 1.02
N PRO A 17 -14.50 5.28 0.25
CA PRO A 17 -13.36 6.08 -0.20
C PRO A 17 -12.54 6.47 1.04
N SER A 18 -11.22 6.37 0.96
CA SER A 18 -10.33 6.73 2.08
C SER A 18 -10.67 8.13 2.56
N SER A 19 -11.21 8.24 3.78
CA SER A 19 -11.55 9.51 4.43
C SER A 19 -10.35 10.44 4.68
N LEU A 20 -9.14 9.94 4.41
CA LEU A 20 -7.84 10.56 4.66
C LEU A 20 -7.21 11.25 3.42
N ALA A 21 -7.98 11.51 2.36
CA ALA A 21 -7.48 12.09 1.10
C ALA A 21 -6.41 11.24 0.37
N LEU A 22 -6.36 9.94 0.67
CA LEU A 22 -5.50 8.98 -0.02
C LEU A 22 -6.29 8.31 -1.15
N PRO A 23 -5.69 8.06 -2.32
CA PRO A 23 -6.30 7.18 -3.32
C PRO A 23 -6.38 5.75 -2.78
N GLY A 24 -7.56 5.13 -2.89
CA GLY A 24 -7.78 3.77 -2.42
C GLY A 24 -9.19 3.51 -1.92
N ILE A 25 -9.42 2.26 -1.54
CA ILE A 25 -10.69 1.82 -0.95
C ILE A 25 -10.39 1.22 0.42
N ALA A 26 -10.95 1.80 1.46
CA ALA A 26 -10.96 1.22 2.79
C ALA A 26 -12.12 0.24 2.92
N SER A 27 -11.92 -0.87 3.63
CA SER A 27 -13.01 -1.80 3.94
C SER A 27 -13.22 -1.87 5.45
N PHE A 28 -14.47 -1.93 5.91
CA PHE A 28 -14.77 -2.17 7.30
C PHE A 28 -15.63 -3.43 7.42
N GLN A 29 -15.22 -4.34 8.30
CA GLN A 29 -15.90 -5.61 8.51
C GLN A 29 -16.98 -5.48 9.59
N CYS A 30 -18.22 -5.84 9.23
CA CYS A 30 -19.30 -6.07 10.18
C CYS A 30 -19.26 -7.54 10.63
N LEU A 31 -19.20 -7.77 11.94
CA LEU A 31 -19.31 -9.10 12.55
C LEU A 31 -20.80 -9.42 12.77
N ALA A 32 -21.20 -10.69 12.60
CA ALA A 32 -22.61 -11.09 12.67
C ALA A 32 -23.04 -11.63 14.04
N ALA A 33 -22.11 -11.94 14.95
CA ALA A 33 -22.39 -12.55 16.25
C ALA A 33 -21.37 -12.12 17.32
N PRO A 34 -21.58 -10.99 18.04
CA PRO A 34 -22.70 -10.05 17.93
C PRO A 34 -22.62 -9.15 16.69
N VAL A 35 -23.75 -8.54 16.30
CA VAL A 35 -23.80 -7.55 15.20
C VAL A 35 -23.08 -6.28 15.61
N MET A 36 -21.83 -6.14 15.22
CA MET A 36 -21.00 -4.98 15.53
C MET A 36 -19.89 -4.80 14.51
N TRP A 37 -19.39 -3.58 14.38
CA TRP A 37 -18.15 -3.33 13.64
C TRP A 37 -16.97 -4.05 14.29
N ASN A 38 -16.07 -4.59 13.47
CA ASN A 38 -14.86 -5.23 13.97
C ASN A 38 -14.06 -4.24 14.85
N PRO A 39 -13.78 -4.54 16.12
CA PRO A 39 -13.11 -3.60 17.02
C PRO A 39 -11.67 -3.29 16.60
N ARG A 40 -11.08 -4.06 15.68
CA ARG A 40 -9.77 -3.76 15.07
C ARG A 40 -9.79 -2.53 14.16
N GLY A 41 -10.97 -2.04 13.79
CA GLY A 41 -11.13 -0.91 12.88
C GLY A 41 -11.15 -1.33 11.40
N PRO A 42 -11.17 -0.35 10.48
CA PRO A 42 -11.19 -0.62 9.05
C PRO A 42 -9.83 -1.11 8.55
N ASP A 43 -9.86 -1.97 7.54
CA ASP A 43 -8.69 -2.32 6.74
C ASP A 43 -8.37 -1.19 5.76
N LEU A 44 -7.16 -0.63 5.91
CA LEU A 44 -6.59 0.44 5.11
C LEU A 44 -5.43 -0.03 4.23
N SER A 45 -5.23 -1.35 4.09
CA SER A 45 -4.14 -1.96 3.33
C SER A 45 -4.15 -1.58 1.84
N ASN A 46 -5.30 -1.14 1.31
CA ASN A 46 -5.48 -0.70 -0.06
C ASN A 46 -5.55 0.83 -0.22
N CYS A 47 -5.10 1.58 0.80
CA CYS A 47 -4.97 3.03 0.77
C CYS A 47 -3.48 3.39 0.78
N THR A 48 -2.99 3.97 -0.31
CA THR A 48 -1.57 4.28 -0.50
C THR A 48 -1.35 5.77 -0.73
N SER A 49 -0.17 6.23 -0.34
CA SER A 49 0.30 7.58 -0.59
C SER A 49 0.72 7.75 -2.05
N PRO A 50 0.65 8.97 -2.62
CA PRO A 50 1.00 9.21 -4.03
C PRO A 50 2.42 8.78 -4.42
N TRP A 51 3.36 8.82 -3.48
CA TRP A 51 4.76 8.45 -3.71
C TRP A 51 4.92 6.99 -4.12
N VAL A 52 4.04 6.08 -3.66
CA VAL A 52 4.10 4.66 -4.02
C VAL A 52 4.02 4.48 -5.53
N ASN A 53 3.11 5.22 -6.17
CA ASN A 53 2.99 5.20 -7.62
C ASN A 53 4.19 5.85 -8.31
N GLN A 54 4.77 6.91 -7.73
CA GLN A 54 5.95 7.57 -8.29
C GLN A 54 7.15 6.62 -8.32
N VAL A 55 7.41 5.91 -7.22
CA VAL A 55 8.48 4.90 -7.12
C VAL A 55 8.21 3.73 -8.07
N ALA A 56 6.97 3.25 -8.17
CA ALA A 56 6.61 2.19 -9.10
C ALA A 56 6.87 2.56 -10.57
N GLN A 57 6.69 3.83 -10.96
CA GLN A 57 7.01 4.28 -12.31
C GLN A 57 8.52 4.33 -12.56
N LYS A 58 9.31 4.70 -11.56
CA LYS A 58 10.78 4.73 -11.65
C LYS A 58 11.36 3.34 -11.88
N ILE A 59 10.85 2.34 -11.15
CA ILE A 59 11.13 0.92 -11.37
C ILE A 59 10.84 0.54 -12.82
N LYS A 60 9.64 0.88 -13.34
CA LYS A 60 9.26 0.58 -14.73
C LYS A 60 10.12 1.27 -15.78
N SER A 61 10.61 2.47 -15.48
CA SER A 61 11.49 3.22 -16.38
C SER A 61 12.94 2.71 -16.40
N GLY A 62 13.29 1.76 -15.53
CA GLY A 62 14.64 1.20 -15.45
C GLY A 62 15.63 2.10 -14.68
N GLU A 63 15.14 2.89 -13.72
CA GLU A 63 16.02 3.71 -12.87
C GLU A 63 16.97 2.83 -12.03
N ASN A 64 18.14 3.39 -11.66
CA ASN A 64 19.13 2.67 -10.88
C ASN A 64 18.57 2.19 -9.53
N ALA A 65 18.82 0.94 -9.17
CA ALA A 65 18.27 0.34 -7.97
C ALA A 65 18.71 1.08 -6.68
N ALA A 66 19.94 1.58 -6.62
CA ALA A 66 20.43 2.32 -5.46
C ALA A 66 19.70 3.66 -5.27
N ASN A 67 19.34 4.34 -6.36
CA ASN A 67 18.58 5.60 -6.30
C ASN A 67 17.16 5.34 -5.78
N ILE A 68 16.50 4.31 -6.32
CA ILE A 68 15.16 3.89 -5.89
C ILE A 68 15.17 3.49 -4.41
N ALA A 69 16.20 2.76 -3.94
CA ALA A 69 16.38 2.43 -2.54
C ALA A 69 16.49 3.69 -1.66
N GLY A 70 17.26 4.69 -2.10
CA GLY A 70 17.39 5.96 -1.41
C GLY A 70 16.06 6.71 -1.27
N GLU A 71 15.23 6.68 -2.31
CA GLU A 71 13.89 7.27 -2.28
C GLU A 71 12.93 6.54 -1.34
N LEU A 72 12.93 5.20 -1.37
CA LEU A 72 12.17 4.38 -0.42
C LEU A 72 12.54 4.73 1.03
N VAL A 73 13.84 4.89 1.33
CA VAL A 73 14.30 5.32 2.66
C VAL A 73 13.75 6.71 3.02
N ASN A 74 13.77 7.66 2.08
CA ASN A 74 13.26 9.00 2.33
C ASN A 74 11.75 9.02 2.58
N HIS A 75 10.97 8.23 1.82
CA HIS A 75 9.52 8.16 2.00
C HIS A 75 9.10 7.43 3.28
N THR A 76 9.84 6.39 3.67
CA THR A 76 9.52 5.58 4.86
C THR A 76 9.92 6.24 6.18
N ARG A 77 10.77 7.28 6.17
CA ARG A 77 11.08 8.10 7.35
C ARG A 77 9.92 9.02 7.78
N GLY A 78 9.01 9.32 6.86
CA GLY A 78 7.89 10.22 7.07
C GLY A 78 6.64 9.53 7.63
N ARG A 79 5.49 10.18 7.45
CA ARG A 79 4.19 9.57 7.74
C ARG A 79 3.89 8.52 6.67
N ILE A 80 3.70 7.28 7.09
CA ILE A 80 3.30 6.16 6.24
C ILE A 80 1.94 5.62 6.66
N HIS A 81 1.17 5.14 5.69
CA HIS A 81 -0.14 4.52 5.88
C HIS A 81 -0.04 3.00 5.78
N ALA A 82 -1.10 2.28 6.18
CA ALA A 82 -1.10 0.82 6.15
C ALA A 82 -0.79 0.25 4.75
N GLY A 83 -1.38 0.82 3.69
CA GLY A 83 -1.06 0.40 2.32
C GLY A 83 0.34 0.80 1.85
N ASP A 84 0.95 1.83 2.44
CA ASP A 84 2.35 2.18 2.14
C ASP A 84 3.29 1.08 2.64
N VAL A 85 3.00 0.46 3.77
CA VAL A 85 3.81 -0.64 4.33
C VAL A 85 3.79 -1.85 3.40
N SER A 86 2.61 -2.33 3.02
CA SER A 86 2.47 -3.48 2.10
C SER A 86 3.07 -3.19 0.72
N SER A 87 2.85 -1.96 0.22
CA SER A 87 3.42 -1.54 -1.07
C SER A 87 4.93 -1.40 -1.02
N SER A 88 5.51 -0.91 0.07
CA SER A 88 6.97 -0.80 0.23
C SER A 88 7.64 -2.17 0.13
N VAL A 89 7.07 -3.20 0.76
CA VAL A 89 7.59 -4.57 0.67
C VAL A 89 7.56 -5.07 -0.77
N ARG A 90 6.44 -4.88 -1.48
CA ARG A 90 6.33 -5.26 -2.90
C ARG A 90 7.29 -4.48 -3.80
N LEU A 91 7.50 -3.19 -3.55
CA LEU A 91 8.47 -2.38 -4.29
C LEU A 91 9.91 -2.84 -4.03
N MET A 92 10.23 -3.26 -2.80
CA MET A 92 11.54 -3.84 -2.48
C MET A 92 11.76 -5.18 -3.19
N GLU A 93 10.75 -6.03 -3.33
CA GLU A 93 10.84 -7.25 -4.13
C GLU A 93 11.20 -6.93 -5.59
N GLN A 94 10.48 -5.99 -6.22
CA GLN A 94 10.80 -5.54 -7.59
C GLN A 94 12.19 -4.91 -7.72
N LEU A 95 12.65 -4.24 -6.66
CA LEU A 95 13.96 -3.62 -6.63
C LEU A 95 15.09 -4.65 -6.65
N LEU A 96 14.89 -5.81 -5.99
CA LEU A 96 15.84 -6.92 -6.01
C LEU A 96 16.01 -7.48 -7.42
N ASP A 97 14.93 -7.62 -8.19
CA ASP A 97 14.98 -8.09 -9.58
C ASP A 97 15.81 -7.14 -10.46
N ILE A 98 15.62 -5.83 -10.31
CA ILE A 98 16.40 -4.83 -11.06
C ILE A 98 17.87 -4.84 -10.64
N LEU A 99 18.15 -4.94 -9.33
CA LEU A 99 19.51 -4.99 -8.82
C LEU A 99 20.26 -6.22 -9.36
N ASP A 100 19.61 -7.38 -9.40
CA ASP A 100 20.21 -8.60 -9.94
C ASP A 100 20.52 -8.44 -11.44
N ALA A 101 19.58 -7.91 -12.24
CA ALA A 101 19.81 -7.64 -13.66
C ALA A 101 20.99 -6.66 -13.89
N GLN A 102 21.10 -5.61 -13.07
CA GLN A 102 22.21 -4.66 -13.12
C GLN A 102 23.56 -5.32 -12.77
N LEU A 103 23.59 -6.17 -11.75
CA LEU A 103 24.79 -6.93 -11.36
C LEU A 103 25.20 -7.96 -12.41
N GLN A 104 24.22 -8.65 -13.03
CA GLN A 104 24.49 -9.58 -14.11
C GLN A 104 25.11 -8.86 -15.32
N ALA A 105 24.62 -7.69 -15.70
CA ALA A 105 25.21 -6.90 -16.78
C ALA A 105 26.68 -6.52 -16.50
N LEU A 106 27.00 -6.21 -15.24
CA LEU A 106 28.38 -5.91 -14.82
C LEU A 106 29.32 -7.11 -14.84
N ARG A 107 28.80 -8.34 -14.65
CA ARG A 107 29.61 -9.57 -14.72
C ARG A 107 29.99 -9.97 -16.15
N VAL A 108 29.26 -9.46 -17.13
CA VAL A 108 29.45 -9.75 -18.56
C VAL A 108 30.35 -8.70 -19.24
N LEU A 109 30.68 -7.61 -18.53
CA LEU A 109 31.69 -6.63 -18.90
C LEU A 109 33.08 -7.06 -18.42
#